data_AF-A0A7C6MWZ3-F1
#
_entry.id   AF-A0A7C6MWZ3-F1
#
_cell.length_a   1.000
_cell.length_b   1.000
_cell.length_c   1.000
_cell.angle_alpha   90.00
_cell.angle_beta   90.00
_cell.angle_gamma   90.00
#
_symmetry.space_group_name_H-M   'P 1'
#
loop_
_entity.id
_entity.type
_entity.pdbx_description
1 polymer ?
#
loop_
_entity_poly.entity_id
_entity_poly.type
_entity_poly.pdbx_seq_one_letter_code
_entity_poly.pdbx_strand_id
1 'polypeptide(L)'
;RYDHIDRAPMGDLVNTIIALIAGNKDIDFVYHHITDEGEYLLNTRELKKVISDVDINNIKVLEWIRINIKEGLEKINGGVE
;
A
#
# COMPACT_ATOMS: atom_id res chain seq x y z
N ARG A 1 2.53 5.26 -19.08
CA ARG A 1 3.69 4.38 -19.37
C ARG A 1 4.91 5.13 -18.82
N TYR A 2 5.73 4.51 -17.98
CA TYR A 2 6.92 5.14 -17.42
C TYR A 2 8.14 4.73 -18.25
N ASP A 3 8.51 5.58 -19.20
CA ASP A 3 9.17 5.14 -20.43
C ASP A 3 10.70 5.28 -20.38
N HIS A 4 11.32 5.04 -19.24
CA HIS A 4 12.78 5.10 -19.12
C HIS A 4 13.38 3.70 -19.02
N ILE A 5 14.25 3.35 -19.97
CA ILE A 5 14.92 2.04 -20.02
C ILE A 5 15.71 1.73 -18.74
N ASP A 6 16.18 2.78 -18.04
CA ASP A 6 16.94 2.64 -16.79
C ASP A 6 16.07 2.58 -15.52
N ARG A 7 14.74 2.66 -15.63
CA ARG A 7 13.88 2.48 -14.46
C ARG A 7 13.71 0.98 -14.19
N ALA A 8 14.49 0.46 -13.26
CA ALA A 8 14.32 -0.91 -12.77
C ALA A 8 12.87 -1.14 -12.29
N PRO A 9 12.29 -2.33 -12.52
CA PRO A 9 10.97 -2.65 -12.00
C PRO A 9 10.99 -2.59 -10.47
N MET A 10 9.95 -1.99 -9.88
CA MET A 10 9.83 -1.84 -8.42
C MET A 10 9.55 -3.16 -7.69
N GLY A 11 9.26 -4.23 -8.43
CA GLY A 11 8.87 -5.52 -7.88
C GLY A 11 7.48 -5.50 -7.22
N ASP A 12 7.25 -6.44 -6.32
CA ASP A 12 5.98 -6.59 -5.61
C ASP A 12 5.91 -5.68 -4.39
N LEU A 13 5.60 -4.41 -4.64
CA LEU A 13 5.46 -3.39 -3.58
C LEU A 13 4.31 -3.73 -2.61
N VAL A 14 3.21 -4.30 -3.11
CA VAL A 14 2.04 -4.62 -2.28
C VAL A 14 2.42 -5.64 -1.21
N ASN A 15 3.01 -6.77 -1.61
CA ASN A 15 3.44 -7.80 -0.66
C ASN A 15 4.55 -7.29 0.27
N THR A 16 5.44 -6.46 -0.23
CA THR A 16 6.51 -5.85 0.58
C THR A 16 5.93 -4.99 1.71
N ILE A 17 4.99 -4.10 1.39
CA ILE A 17 4.34 -3.24 2.40
C ILE A 17 3.56 -4.07 3.41
N ILE A 18 2.83 -5.10 2.96
CA ILE A 18 2.09 -5.99 3.85
C ILE A 18 3.03 -6.74 4.80
N ALA A 19 4.17 -7.23 4.30
CA ALA A 19 5.17 -7.91 5.14
C ALA A 19 5.74 -6.97 6.22
N LEU A 20 6.00 -5.70 5.87
CA LEU A 20 6.47 -4.69 6.83
C LEU A 20 5.45 -4.44 7.95
N ILE A 21 4.18 -4.26 7.60
CA ILE A 21 3.09 -4.02 8.57
C ILE A 21 2.88 -5.26 9.45
N ALA A 22 2.83 -6.45 8.84
CA ALA A 22 2.60 -7.71 9.55
C ALA A 22 3.69 -8.00 10.59
N GLY A 23 4.95 -7.71 10.25
CA GLY A 23 6.10 -7.93 11.13
C GLY A 23 6.30 -6.86 12.20
N ASN A 24 5.67 -5.68 12.08
CA ASN A 24 5.98 -4.51 12.91
C ASN A 24 4.72 -3.73 13.33
N LYS A 25 3.84 -4.31 14.15
CA LYS A 25 2.56 -3.69 14.55
C LYS A 25 2.70 -2.32 15.25
N ASP A 26 3.81 -2.10 15.94
CA ASP A 26 4.05 -0.88 16.74
C ASP A 26 4.65 0.25 15.91
N ILE A 27 5.11 -0.03 14.68
CA ILE A 27 5.61 0.99 13.75
C ILE A 27 4.41 1.57 12.97
N ASP A 28 4.44 2.88 12.76
CA ASP A 28 3.54 3.55 11.84
C ASP A 28 4.20 3.72 10.48
N PHE A 29 3.56 3.21 9.43
CA PHE A 29 4.00 3.34 8.05
C PHE A 29 3.17 4.38 7.31
N VAL A 30 3.87 5.20 6.54
CA VAL A 30 3.27 6.08 5.53
C VAL A 30 3.84 5.69 4.19
N TYR A 31 2.99 5.23 3.28
CA TYR A 31 3.34 4.93 1.90
C TYR A 31 2.59 5.89 0.99
N HIS A 32 3.35 6.68 0.21
CA HIS A 32 2.83 7.65 -0.74
C HIS A 32 3.37 7.29 -2.12
N HIS A 33 2.46 6.95 -3.03
CA HIS A 33 2.77 6.67 -4.42
C HIS A 33 2.18 7.77 -5.28
N ILE A 34 3.02 8.40 -6.10
CA ILE A 34 2.62 9.51 -6.97
C ILE A 34 2.91 9.11 -8.41
N THR A 35 1.91 9.33 -9.26
CA THR A 35 1.96 9.13 -10.70
C THR A 35 1.50 10.40 -11.40
N ASP A 36 1.62 10.44 -12.73
CA ASP A 36 1.03 11.53 -13.52
C ASP A 36 -0.51 11.52 -13.44
N GLU A 37 -1.13 10.37 -13.14
CA GLU A 37 -2.59 10.20 -13.09
C GLU A 37 -3.19 10.43 -11.69
N GLY A 38 -2.35 10.55 -10.67
CA GLY A 38 -2.80 10.84 -9.31
C GLY A 38 -1.88 10.31 -8.23
N GLU A 39 -2.43 10.22 -7.02
CA GLU A 39 -1.68 9.75 -5.85
C GLU A 39 -2.48 8.75 -5.02
N TYR A 40 -1.75 7.83 -4.39
CA TYR A 40 -2.26 6.91 -3.39
C TYR A 40 -1.48 7.08 -2.09
N LEU A 41 -2.21 7.25 -0.99
CA LEU A 41 -1.65 7.40 0.35
C LEU A 41 -2.22 6.35 1.29
N LEU A 42 -1.35 5.51 1.83
CA LEU A 42 -1.63 4.66 2.97
C LEU A 42 -0.96 5.27 4.21
N ASN A 43 -1.74 5.51 5.25
CA ASN A 43 -1.23 5.92 6.56
C ASN A 43 -1.78 4.98 7.64
N THR A 44 -0.93 4.11 8.17
CA THR A 44 -1.36 3.11 9.16
C THR A 44 -1.80 3.73 10.49
N ARG A 45 -1.32 4.94 10.83
CA ARG A 45 -1.77 5.64 12.03
C ARG A 45 -3.24 6.03 11.93
N GLU A 46 -3.67 6.52 10.77
CA GLU A 46 -5.07 6.84 10.54
C GLU A 46 -5.92 5.57 10.51
N LEU A 47 -5.40 4.49 9.89
CA LEU A 47 -6.09 3.20 9.88
C LEU A 47 -6.29 2.64 11.30
N LYS A 48 -5.27 2.71 12.17
CA LYS A 48 -5.35 2.29 13.59
C LYS A 48 -6.48 2.98 14.35
N LYS A 49 -6.81 4.24 14.02
CA LYS A 49 -7.94 4.96 14.65
C LYS A 49 -9.31 4.40 14.26
N VAL A 50 -9.41 3.75 13.10
CA VAL A 50 -10.66 3.21 12.56
C VAL A 50 -10.89 1.76 13.01
N ILE A 51 -9.82 0.98 13.15
CA ILE A 51 -9.91 -0.47 13.43
C ILE A 51 -10.08 -0.84 14.92
N SER A 52 -10.29 0.15 15.80
CA SER A 52 -10.55 0.00 17.25
C SER A 52 -9.70 -1.10 17.91
N ASP A 53 -10.34 -2.19 18.34
CA ASP A 53 -9.73 -3.23 19.18
C ASP A 53 -9.04 -4.34 18.36
N VAL A 54 -8.98 -4.19 17.04
CA VAL A 54 -8.35 -5.17 16.15
C VAL A 54 -6.94 -4.70 15.82
N ASP A 55 -5.96 -5.54 16.14
CA ASP A 55 -4.56 -5.27 15.77
C ASP A 55 -4.41 -5.11 14.26
N ILE A 56 -3.55 -4.18 13.85
CA ILE A 56 -3.29 -3.89 12.43
C ILE A 56 -2.69 -5.09 11.67
N ASN A 57 -2.00 -5.99 12.38
CA ASN A 57 -1.44 -7.21 11.80
C ASN A 57 -2.42 -8.40 11.84
N ASN A 58 -3.67 -8.20 12.24
CA ASN A 58 -4.71 -9.21 12.12
C ASN A 58 -4.88 -9.61 10.64
N ILE A 59 -5.03 -10.90 10.36
CA ILE A 59 -5.08 -11.42 8.99
C ILE A 59 -6.17 -10.78 8.12
N LYS A 60 -7.34 -10.45 8.70
CA LYS A 60 -8.43 -9.78 7.98
C LYS A 60 -8.11 -8.32 7.67
N VAL A 61 -7.42 -7.64 8.59
CA VAL A 61 -6.97 -6.26 8.39
C VAL A 61 -5.87 -6.22 7.33
N LEU A 62 -4.90 -7.12 7.39
CA LEU A 62 -3.85 -7.23 6.37
C LEU A 62 -4.41 -7.52 4.97
N GLU A 63 -5.41 -8.39 4.86
CA GLU A 63 -6.07 -8.65 3.57
C GLU A 63 -6.82 -7.43 3.06
N TRP A 64 -7.49 -6.70 3.94
CA TRP A 64 -8.14 -5.44 3.58
C TRP A 64 -7.11 -4.39 3.12
N ILE A 65 -5.99 -4.22 3.83
CA ILE A 65 -4.91 -3.29 3.44
C ILE A 65 -4.35 -3.69 2.08
N ARG A 66 -4.15 -4.99 1.84
CA ARG A 66 -3.63 -5.52 0.57
C ARG A 66 -4.53 -5.13 -0.61
N ILE A 67 -5.84 -5.36 -0.47
CA ILE A 67 -6.83 -4.98 -1.49
C ILE A 67 -6.84 -3.47 -1.69
N ASN A 68 -6.84 -2.70 -0.59
CA ASN A 68 -6.85 -1.24 -0.64
C ASN A 68 -5.63 -0.67 -1.38
N ILE A 69 -4.42 -1.20 -1.15
CA ILE A 69 -3.22 -0.79 -1.88
C ILE A 69 -3.35 -1.15 -3.36
N LYS A 70 -3.78 -2.39 -3.69
CA LYS A 70 -3.94 -2.81 -5.09
C LYS A 70 -4.89 -1.90 -5.85
N GLU A 71 -6.10 -1.71 -5.34
CA GLU A 71 -7.11 -0.85 -5.97
C GLU A 71 -6.62 0.61 -6.08
N GLY A 72 -5.91 1.10 -5.07
CA GLY A 72 -5.34 2.44 -5.08
C GLY A 72 -4.28 2.62 -6.16
N LEU A 73 -3.36 1.65 -6.30
CA LEU A 73 -2.33 1.66 -7.32
C LEU A 73 -2.89 1.46 -8.73
N GLU A 74 -3.88 0.58 -8.91
CA GLU A 74 -4.56 0.36 -10.19
C GLU A 74 -5.22 1.64 -10.71
N LYS A 75 -5.88 2.41 -9.82
CA LYS A 75 -6.52 3.69 -10.16
C LYS A 75 -5.54 4.73 -10.70
N ILE A 76 -4.33 4.78 -10.13
CA ILE A 76 -3.33 5.80 -10.48
C ILE A 76 -2.30 5.30 -11.51
N ASN A 77 -2.35 4.03 -11.91
CA ASN A 77 -1.48 3.47 -12.95
C ASN A 77 -2.05 3.62 -14.37
N GLY A 78 -3.23 4.23 -14.55
CA GLY A 78 -3.77 4.53 -15.88
C GLY A 78 -4.38 3.32 -16.60
N GLY A 79 -4.91 2.34 -15.87
CA GLY A 79 -5.67 1.23 -16.47
C GLY A 79 -4.83 0.19 -17.23
N VAL A 80 -3.60 -0.07 -16.78
CA VAL A 80 -2.77 -1.14 -17.34
C VAL A 80 -3.04 -2.43 -16.55
N GLU A 81 -3.82 -3.34 -17.16
CA GLU A 81 -3.72 -4.79 -16.89
C GLU A 81 -2.42 -5.36 -17.49
#